data_AF-A0A1E5IK60-F1
#
_entry.id   AF-A0A1E5IK60-F1
#
_cell.length_a   1.000
_cell.length_b   1.000
_cell.length_c   1.000
_cell.angle_alpha   90.00
_cell.angle_beta   90.00
_cell.angle_gamma   90.00
#
_symmetry.space_group_name_H-M   'P 1'
#
loop_
_entity.id
_entity.type
_entity.pdbx_description
1 polymer ?
#
loop_
_entity_poly.entity_id
_entity_poly.type
_entity_poly.pdbx_seq_one_letter_code
_entity_poly.pdbx_strand_id
1 'polypeptide(L)'
;MSAFMASRSANQGMCAHSCRWKYKSRLLLEEELRPGEYLEMEEDDNGSYILNSKDLCLMPKLDKIISIGIDSLKIEGRNKSEYYAAQTARVYRKAIDDYFDNPGGWQPDEYMKELITLQNRGYTIGFFDGMPGREAQDYIDTSSKSNYRNAGVIKSSVNGFLTIELRHKLKKENEIEILSPFKFEPVKIILNKIYDKDNNNLVEELAPGKTGQSVKIPVGGDLSIFPENTIIRIKTA
;
A
#
# COMPACT_ATOMS: atom_id res chain seq x y z
N MET A 1 -48.23 -12.60 4.38
CA MET A 1 -47.77 -11.51 3.50
C MET A 1 -48.92 -10.60 3.03
N SER A 2 -49.88 -11.07 2.21
CA SER A 2 -51.04 -10.25 1.75
C SER A 2 -51.85 -9.60 2.89
N ALA A 3 -52.16 -10.37 3.94
CA ALA A 3 -52.90 -9.85 5.11
C ALA A 3 -52.08 -8.84 5.92
N PHE A 4 -50.76 -9.01 5.96
CA PHE A 4 -49.87 -8.17 6.76
C PHE A 4 -49.55 -6.84 6.06
N MET A 5 -49.25 -6.90 4.77
CA MET A 5 -48.81 -5.73 4.00
C MET A 5 -49.96 -4.90 3.42
N ALA A 6 -51.12 -5.52 3.19
CA ALA A 6 -52.25 -4.90 2.50
C ALA A 6 -53.57 -5.08 3.24
N SER A 7 -53.55 -5.62 4.46
CA SER A 7 -54.75 -5.92 5.26
C SER A 7 -55.79 -6.78 4.53
N ARG A 8 -55.37 -7.60 3.55
CA ARG A 8 -56.24 -8.46 2.75
C ARG A 8 -55.86 -9.93 2.88
N SER A 9 -56.75 -10.73 3.46
CA SER A 9 -56.49 -12.14 3.72
C SER A 9 -56.62 -13.01 2.47
N ALA A 10 -55.51 -13.61 2.04
CA ALA A 10 -55.50 -14.55 0.91
C ALA A 10 -56.30 -15.82 1.21
N ASN A 11 -56.35 -16.25 2.48
CA ASN A 11 -57.13 -17.41 2.92
C ASN A 11 -58.65 -17.18 2.85
N GLN A 12 -59.08 -15.91 2.74
CA GLN A 12 -60.47 -15.53 2.50
C GLN A 12 -60.73 -15.16 1.03
N GLY A 13 -59.85 -15.57 0.11
CA GLY A 13 -59.99 -15.26 -1.32
C GLY A 13 -59.64 -13.80 -1.70
N MET A 14 -59.23 -12.96 -0.75
CA MET A 14 -58.91 -11.55 -1.00
C MET A 14 -57.45 -11.31 -1.37
N CYS A 15 -56.78 -12.23 -2.06
CA CYS A 15 -55.35 -12.11 -2.35
C CYS A 15 -55.00 -10.76 -3.03
N ALA A 16 -54.08 -9.99 -2.43
CA ALA A 16 -53.63 -8.71 -2.97
C ALA A 16 -52.51 -8.86 -4.02
N HIS A 17 -52.12 -10.10 -4.32
CA HIS A 17 -50.97 -10.43 -5.18
C HIS A 17 -49.67 -9.73 -4.75
N SER A 18 -49.46 -9.56 -3.44
CA SER A 18 -48.30 -8.83 -2.91
C SER A 18 -46.99 -9.40 -3.45
N CYS A 19 -46.87 -10.72 -3.59
CA CYS A 19 -45.71 -11.39 -4.20
C CYS A 19 -45.36 -10.97 -5.63
N ARG A 20 -46.26 -10.30 -6.37
CA ARG A 20 -46.02 -9.82 -7.75
C ARG A 20 -45.77 -8.31 -7.83
N TRP A 21 -45.79 -7.62 -6.69
CA TRP A 21 -45.52 -6.19 -6.67
C TRP A 21 -44.07 -5.92 -7.04
N LYS A 22 -43.82 -4.73 -7.56
CA LYS A 22 -42.45 -4.27 -7.86
C LYS A 22 -41.80 -3.83 -6.55
N TYR A 23 -41.13 -4.77 -5.90
CA TYR A 23 -40.31 -4.50 -4.72
C TYR A 23 -38.95 -3.92 -5.14
N LYS A 24 -38.47 -2.93 -4.38
CA LYS A 24 -37.04 -2.57 -4.35
C LYS A 24 -36.48 -3.19 -3.07
N SER A 25 -35.60 -4.17 -3.20
CA SER A 25 -34.87 -4.74 -2.06
C SER A 25 -33.59 -3.95 -1.82
N ARG A 26 -33.28 -3.66 -0.56
CA ARG A 26 -32.00 -3.11 -0.11
C ARG A 26 -31.45 -4.07 0.94
N LEU A 27 -30.18 -4.44 0.81
CA LEU A 27 -29.46 -5.13 1.87
C LEU A 27 -28.86 -4.06 2.77
N LEU A 28 -29.15 -4.15 4.07
CA LEU A 28 -28.68 -3.21 5.07
C LEU A 28 -27.73 -3.94 6.01
N LEU A 29 -26.54 -3.37 6.19
CA LEU A 29 -25.56 -3.82 7.16
C LEU A 29 -25.73 -2.97 8.42
N GLU A 30 -26.01 -3.62 9.54
CA GLU A 30 -26.03 -3.01 10.87
C GLU A 30 -24.85 -3.58 11.65
N GLU A 31 -24.05 -2.69 12.25
CA GLU A 31 -22.93 -3.08 13.10
C GLU A 31 -23.41 -3.17 14.55
N GLU A 32 -22.99 -4.21 15.28
CA GLU A 32 -23.51 -4.55 16.61
C GLU A 32 -23.36 -3.40 17.61
N LEU A 33 -22.26 -2.65 17.54
CA LEU A 33 -21.98 -1.52 18.43
C LEU A 33 -22.60 -0.20 17.97
N ARG A 34 -23.31 -0.18 16.83
CA ARG A 34 -24.03 0.99 16.28
C ARG A 34 -25.47 0.64 15.89
N PRO A 35 -26.32 0.24 16.85
CA PRO A 35 -27.69 -0.14 16.57
C PRO A 35 -28.49 1.03 15.98
N GLY A 36 -29.21 0.78 14.89
CA GLY A 36 -30.00 1.76 14.15
C GLY A 36 -29.24 2.54 13.07
N GLU A 37 -27.92 2.39 12.97
CA GLU A 37 -27.14 2.91 11.84
C GLU A 37 -27.01 1.86 10.73
N TYR A 38 -27.80 2.02 9.67
CA TYR A 38 -27.81 1.10 8.54
C TYR A 38 -26.92 1.58 7.39
N LEU A 39 -26.01 0.73 6.95
CA LEU A 39 -25.20 0.93 5.75
C LEU A 39 -25.82 0.17 4.56
N GLU A 40 -26.17 0.87 3.48
CA GLU A 40 -26.75 0.26 2.28
C GLU A 40 -25.71 -0.49 1.45
N MET A 41 -25.87 -1.81 1.33
CA MET A 41 -25.04 -2.63 0.46
C MET A 41 -25.49 -2.46 -0.99
N GLU A 42 -24.62 -1.89 -1.81
CA GLU A 42 -24.74 -1.92 -3.27
C GLU A 42 -23.98 -3.13 -3.82
N GLU A 43 -24.63 -3.91 -4.67
CA GLU A 43 -24.07 -5.07 -5.37
C GLU A 43 -24.28 -4.90 -6.88
N ASP A 44 -23.23 -5.15 -7.67
CA ASP A 44 -23.31 -5.26 -9.12
C ASP A 44 -22.57 -6.53 -9.61
N ASP A 45 -22.36 -6.67 -10.91
CA ASP A 45 -21.73 -7.84 -11.52
C ASP A 45 -20.32 -8.15 -10.98
N ASN A 46 -19.64 -7.21 -10.29
CA ASN A 46 -18.32 -7.44 -9.66
C ASN A 46 -18.36 -7.56 -8.12
N GLY A 47 -19.55 -7.63 -7.50
CA GLY A 47 -19.74 -8.00 -6.09
C GLY A 47 -20.32 -6.90 -5.20
N SER A 48 -20.22 -7.06 -3.87
CA SER A 48 -20.74 -6.14 -2.85
C SER A 48 -19.64 -5.25 -2.26
N TYR A 49 -19.85 -3.94 -2.18
CA TYR A 49 -18.74 -2.96 -2.02
C TYR A 49 -18.62 -2.23 -0.68
N ILE A 50 -19.37 -2.62 0.35
CA ILE A 50 -19.31 -1.91 1.66
C ILE A 50 -17.98 -2.10 2.40
N LEU A 51 -17.26 -3.20 2.16
CA LEU A 51 -16.05 -3.57 2.92
C LEU A 51 -14.75 -3.52 2.12
N ASN A 52 -14.74 -2.92 0.91
CA ASN A 52 -13.55 -2.85 0.05
C ASN A 52 -12.96 -1.44 -0.04
N SER A 53 -12.71 -0.82 1.12
CA SER A 53 -12.12 0.52 1.14
C SER A 53 -10.70 0.49 0.59
N LYS A 54 -10.35 1.56 -0.13
CA LYS A 54 -8.95 1.87 -0.44
C LYS A 54 -8.15 2.10 0.84
N ASP A 55 -6.83 2.08 0.71
CA ASP A 55 -5.94 2.27 1.85
C ASP A 55 -5.99 3.74 2.30
N LEU A 56 -6.10 4.00 3.60
CA LEU A 56 -6.04 5.36 4.14
C LEU A 56 -4.63 5.93 3.97
N CYS A 57 -4.52 7.09 3.33
CA CYS A 57 -3.28 7.84 3.22
C CYS A 57 -3.55 9.34 3.31
N LEU A 58 -3.04 9.96 4.38
CA LEU A 58 -3.22 11.38 4.64
C LEU A 58 -2.00 12.22 4.25
N MET A 59 -1.07 11.66 3.48
CA MET A 59 0.03 12.43 2.88
C MET A 59 -0.49 13.69 2.14
N PRO A 60 -1.57 13.66 1.34
CA PRO A 60 -2.08 14.88 0.69
C PRO A 60 -2.54 15.99 1.66
N LYS A 61 -2.75 15.67 2.94
CA LYS A 61 -3.25 16.57 3.99
C LYS A 61 -2.26 16.73 5.15
N LEU A 62 -1.01 16.30 4.95
CA LEU A 62 -0.02 16.23 6.02
C LEU A 62 0.28 17.62 6.61
N ASP A 63 0.32 18.65 5.77
CA ASP A 63 0.44 20.06 6.16
C ASP A 63 -0.63 20.49 7.17
N LYS A 64 -1.90 20.18 6.87
CA LYS A 64 -3.02 20.50 7.74
C LYS A 64 -2.88 19.78 9.07
N ILE A 65 -2.53 18.49 9.02
CA ILE A 65 -2.35 17.66 10.22
C ILE A 65 -1.24 18.23 11.11
N ILE A 66 -0.06 18.51 10.56
CA ILE A 66 1.06 19.05 11.33
C ILE A 66 0.73 20.44 11.87
N SER A 67 0.09 21.30 11.09
CA SER A 67 -0.25 22.68 11.49
C SER A 67 -1.17 22.79 12.71
N ILE A 68 -1.92 21.72 13.04
CA ILE A 68 -2.79 21.65 14.22
C ILE A 68 -1.96 21.45 15.51
N GLY A 69 -0.67 21.10 15.40
CA GLY A 69 0.23 20.95 16.55
C GLY A 69 0.23 19.55 17.16
N ILE A 70 0.04 18.50 16.34
CA ILE A 70 0.17 17.12 16.82
C ILE A 70 1.65 16.75 17.10
N ASP A 71 1.90 15.97 18.15
CA ASP A 71 3.27 15.57 18.51
C ASP A 71 3.73 14.28 17.81
N SER A 72 2.80 13.42 17.40
CA SER A 72 3.14 12.12 16.84
C SER A 72 2.19 11.67 15.73
N LEU A 73 2.79 11.04 14.72
CA LEU A 73 2.10 10.35 13.64
C LEU A 73 2.35 8.85 13.76
N LYS A 74 1.30 8.07 13.61
CA LYS A 74 1.38 6.61 13.61
C LYS A 74 1.13 6.08 12.20
N ILE A 75 2.11 5.34 11.66
CA ILE A 75 1.92 4.54 10.45
C ILE A 75 1.47 3.15 10.89
N GLU A 76 0.31 2.72 10.45
CA GLU A 76 -0.25 1.41 10.80
C GLU A 76 -0.20 0.45 9.60
N GLY A 77 0.14 -0.81 9.86
CA GLY A 77 0.14 -1.86 8.86
C GLY A 77 0.06 -3.25 9.48
N ARG A 78 -0.93 -4.05 9.06
CA ARG A 78 -1.03 -5.47 9.43
C ARG A 78 -0.42 -6.33 8.33
N ASN A 79 0.45 -7.27 8.70
CA ASN A 79 1.14 -8.19 7.78
C ASN A 79 1.87 -7.46 6.63
N LYS A 80 2.40 -6.26 6.90
CA LYS A 80 3.17 -5.48 5.92
C LYS A 80 4.64 -5.91 5.91
N SER A 81 5.28 -5.83 4.75
CA SER A 81 6.69 -6.19 4.58
C SER A 81 7.64 -5.15 5.17
N GLU A 82 8.90 -5.54 5.39
CA GLU A 82 9.98 -4.60 5.75
C GLU A 82 10.14 -3.47 4.72
N TYR A 83 9.90 -3.75 3.43
CA TYR A 83 9.89 -2.72 2.37
C TYR A 83 8.78 -1.68 2.59
N TYR A 84 7.57 -2.12 2.93
CA TYR A 84 6.48 -1.20 3.26
C TYR A 84 6.84 -0.32 4.44
N ALA A 85 7.33 -0.91 5.54
CA ALA A 85 7.68 -0.16 6.74
C ALA A 85 8.80 0.87 6.49
N ALA A 86 9.89 0.46 5.83
CA ALA A 86 11.00 1.34 5.54
C ALA A 86 10.62 2.48 4.60
N GLN A 87 9.91 2.17 3.50
CA GLN A 87 9.52 3.16 2.51
C GLN A 87 8.51 4.16 3.06
N THR A 88 7.48 3.70 3.77
CA THR A 88 6.51 4.61 4.40
C THR A 88 7.19 5.52 5.42
N ALA A 89 8.00 4.96 6.33
CA ALA A 89 8.71 5.76 7.32
C ALA A 89 9.64 6.80 6.68
N ARG A 90 10.42 6.39 5.67
CA ARG A 90 11.33 7.27 4.93
C ARG A 90 10.58 8.41 4.24
N VAL A 91 9.49 8.10 3.54
CA VAL A 91 8.72 9.11 2.81
C VAL A 91 8.04 10.09 3.77
N TYR A 92 7.41 9.60 4.84
CA TYR A 92 6.80 10.48 5.85
C TYR A 92 7.83 11.32 6.60
N ARG A 93 9.01 10.76 6.94
CA ARG A 93 10.07 11.54 7.59
C ARG A 93 10.51 12.71 6.71
N LYS A 94 10.81 12.44 5.44
CA LYS A 94 11.20 13.48 4.48
C LYS A 94 10.10 14.55 4.31
N ALA A 95 8.86 14.11 4.14
CA ALA A 95 7.71 15.00 4.02
C ALA A 95 7.54 15.92 5.24
N ILE A 96 7.74 15.41 6.46
CA ILE A 96 7.69 16.23 7.68
C ILE A 96 8.85 17.22 7.70
N ASP A 97 10.06 16.79 7.38
CA ASP A 97 11.24 17.66 7.36
C ASP A 97 11.07 18.81 6.36
N ASP A 98 10.60 18.49 5.14
CA ASP A 98 10.33 19.49 4.10
C ASP A 98 9.22 20.47 4.48
N TYR A 99 8.18 19.99 5.17
CA TYR A 99 7.15 20.87 5.71
C TYR A 99 7.72 21.88 6.70
N PHE A 100 8.60 21.46 7.62
CA PHE A 100 9.20 22.39 8.58
C PHE A 100 10.20 23.35 7.96
N ASP A 101 10.89 22.93 6.89
CA ASP A 101 11.79 23.80 6.12
C ASP A 101 11.01 24.86 5.31
N ASN A 102 9.81 24.52 4.79
CA ASN A 102 8.96 25.46 4.05
C ASN A 102 7.45 25.20 4.27
N PRO A 103 6.87 25.66 5.39
CA PRO A 103 5.47 25.36 5.74
C PRO A 103 4.42 25.87 4.74
N GLY A 104 4.75 26.94 4.00
CA GLY A 104 3.84 27.54 3.01
C GLY A 104 3.91 26.90 1.62
N GLY A 105 4.87 26.01 1.38
CA GLY A 105 5.15 25.41 0.07
C GLY A 105 4.76 23.94 -0.05
N TRP A 106 3.80 23.46 0.75
CA TRP A 106 3.44 22.05 0.78
C TRP A 106 3.01 21.53 -0.59
N GLN A 107 3.68 20.47 -1.07
CA GLN A 107 3.37 19.77 -2.32
C GLN A 107 3.50 18.26 -2.10
N PRO A 108 2.40 17.49 -2.10
CA PRO A 108 2.43 16.08 -1.73
C PRO A 108 2.87 15.15 -2.86
N ASP A 109 2.94 15.63 -4.11
CA ASP A 109 3.03 14.78 -5.31
C ASP A 109 4.27 13.89 -5.34
N GLU A 110 5.43 14.39 -4.91
CA GLU A 110 6.67 13.61 -4.91
C GLU A 110 6.63 12.48 -3.88
N TYR A 111 6.07 12.73 -2.70
CA TYR A 111 5.86 11.71 -1.68
C TYR A 111 4.82 10.67 -2.13
N MET A 112 3.74 11.13 -2.77
CA MET A 112 2.70 10.23 -3.29
C MET A 112 3.23 9.31 -4.39
N LYS A 113 4.11 9.81 -5.29
CA LYS A 113 4.80 8.98 -6.29
C LYS A 113 5.57 7.84 -5.64
N GLU A 114 6.21 8.09 -4.50
CA GLU A 114 6.97 7.07 -3.79
C GLU A 114 6.07 6.12 -2.99
N LEU A 115 4.96 6.58 -2.41
CA LEU A 115 3.99 5.72 -1.71
C LEU A 115 3.25 4.79 -2.67
N ILE A 116 2.90 5.24 -3.88
CA ILE A 116 2.17 4.42 -4.85
C ILE A 116 2.97 3.21 -5.36
N THR A 117 4.29 3.22 -5.15
CA THR A 117 5.16 2.06 -5.43
C THR A 117 4.98 0.91 -4.42
N LEU A 118 4.27 1.13 -3.33
CA LEU A 118 3.94 0.08 -2.37
C LEU A 118 2.72 -0.72 -2.83
N GLN A 119 2.60 -1.95 -2.36
CA GLN A 119 1.38 -2.73 -2.58
C GLN A 119 0.21 -2.08 -1.84
N ASN A 120 -0.75 -1.57 -2.61
CA ASN A 120 -1.94 -0.88 -2.12
C ASN A 120 -3.13 -1.16 -3.05
N ARG A 121 -4.34 -0.87 -2.60
CA ARG A 121 -5.60 -0.96 -3.38
C ARG A 121 -6.06 0.43 -3.85
N GLY A 122 -5.12 1.32 -4.14
CA GLY A 122 -5.36 2.74 -4.21
C GLY A 122 -5.38 3.40 -2.83
N TYR A 123 -5.33 4.72 -2.83
CA TYR A 123 -5.35 5.54 -1.62
C TYR A 123 -6.62 6.39 -1.54
N THR A 124 -7.06 6.64 -0.31
CA THR A 124 -8.13 7.57 0.04
C THR A 124 -7.74 8.40 1.25
N ILE A 125 -8.28 9.61 1.37
CA ILE A 125 -8.18 10.41 2.60
C ILE A 125 -9.26 10.04 3.63
N GLY A 126 -10.09 9.04 3.32
CA GLY A 126 -11.17 8.58 4.19
C GLY A 126 -12.13 9.73 4.51
N PHE A 127 -12.37 9.93 5.81
CA PHE A 127 -13.34 10.92 6.30
C PHE A 127 -12.75 12.32 6.54
N PHE A 128 -11.51 12.57 6.14
CA PHE A 128 -10.78 13.79 6.54
C PHE A 128 -11.47 15.09 6.10
N ASP A 129 -12.03 15.13 4.88
CA ASP A 129 -12.76 16.28 4.33
C ASP A 129 -14.30 16.09 4.40
N GLY A 130 -14.79 15.12 5.19
CA GLY A 130 -16.22 14.78 5.30
C GLY A 130 -16.54 13.35 4.85
N MET A 131 -17.80 13.07 4.49
CA MET A 131 -18.17 11.72 4.05
C MET A 131 -17.46 11.35 2.74
N PRO A 132 -16.76 10.20 2.68
CA PRO A 132 -16.09 9.77 1.46
C PRO A 132 -17.11 9.42 0.37
N GLY A 133 -16.80 9.80 -0.87
CA GLY A 133 -17.56 9.38 -2.05
C GLY A 133 -17.17 7.98 -2.52
N ARG A 134 -17.72 7.59 -3.68
CA ARG A 134 -17.44 6.28 -4.30
C ARG A 134 -15.94 6.11 -4.60
N GLU A 135 -15.21 7.17 -4.88
CA GLU A 135 -13.76 7.12 -5.14
C GLU A 135 -12.92 6.55 -3.98
N ALA A 136 -13.45 6.51 -2.76
CA ALA A 136 -12.78 5.93 -1.60
C ALA A 136 -12.86 4.39 -1.52
N GLN A 137 -13.68 3.76 -2.37
CA GLN A 137 -13.84 2.32 -2.47
C GLN A 137 -13.18 1.81 -3.77
N ASP A 138 -12.68 0.59 -3.75
CA ASP A 138 -12.27 -0.10 -4.99
C ASP A 138 -13.43 -0.98 -5.47
N TYR A 139 -14.00 -0.60 -6.61
CA TYR A 139 -15.12 -1.32 -7.25
C TYR A 139 -14.65 -2.27 -8.35
N ILE A 140 -13.37 -2.26 -8.71
CA ILE A 140 -12.86 -2.95 -9.89
C ILE A 140 -11.96 -4.11 -9.48
N ASP A 141 -11.16 -3.94 -8.43
CA ASP A 141 -10.24 -4.98 -7.98
C ASP A 141 -10.15 -5.03 -6.45
N THR A 142 -9.89 -6.21 -5.91
CA THR A 142 -9.65 -6.42 -4.47
C THR A 142 -8.17 -6.65 -4.16
N SER A 143 -7.34 -6.81 -5.19
CA SER A 143 -5.92 -7.12 -5.07
C SER A 143 -5.07 -5.88 -4.81
N SER A 144 -4.11 -6.00 -3.90
CA SER A 144 -3.07 -4.98 -3.71
C SER A 144 -2.05 -5.08 -4.83
N LYS A 145 -1.95 -4.03 -5.65
CA LYS A 145 -1.07 -4.00 -6.82
C LYS A 145 0.14 -3.12 -6.58
N SER A 146 1.25 -3.49 -7.20
CA SER A 146 2.43 -2.63 -7.35
C SER A 146 3.32 -3.17 -8.46
N ASN A 147 3.92 -2.25 -9.21
CA ASN A 147 4.96 -2.56 -10.20
C ASN A 147 6.35 -2.72 -9.56
N TYR A 148 6.45 -2.69 -8.23
CA TYR A 148 7.69 -2.85 -7.49
C TYR A 148 7.59 -3.99 -6.47
N ARG A 149 8.73 -4.64 -6.22
CA ARG A 149 8.90 -5.67 -5.20
C ARG A 149 10.12 -5.38 -4.34
N ASN A 150 10.09 -5.87 -3.11
CA ASN A 150 11.26 -5.90 -2.25
C ASN A 150 12.31 -6.83 -2.89
N ALA A 151 13.42 -6.27 -3.34
CA ALA A 151 14.52 -7.00 -3.94
C ALA A 151 15.41 -7.65 -2.90
N GLY A 152 15.64 -6.95 -1.79
CA GLY A 152 16.54 -7.39 -0.73
C GLY A 152 16.86 -6.30 0.28
N VAL A 153 17.71 -6.68 1.23
CA VAL A 153 18.16 -5.82 2.33
C VAL A 153 19.69 -5.79 2.35
N ILE A 154 20.27 -4.59 2.46
CA ILE A 154 21.71 -4.42 2.58
C ILE A 154 22.15 -4.95 3.96
N LYS A 155 23.11 -5.87 3.97
CA LYS A 155 23.74 -6.40 5.19
C LYS A 155 25.14 -5.85 5.44
N SER A 156 25.84 -5.42 4.40
CA SER A 156 27.09 -4.70 4.56
C SER A 156 27.47 -3.94 3.28
N SER A 157 28.26 -2.88 3.44
CA SER A 157 28.73 -2.00 2.38
C SER A 157 30.23 -1.73 2.59
N VAL A 158 31.10 -2.61 2.09
CA VAL A 158 32.54 -2.62 2.39
C VAL A 158 33.36 -2.88 1.13
N ASN A 159 34.51 -2.21 1.00
CA ASN A 159 35.50 -2.43 -0.06
C ASN A 159 34.93 -2.37 -1.50
N GLY A 160 33.97 -1.47 -1.75
CA GLY A 160 33.34 -1.36 -3.08
C GLY A 160 32.27 -2.42 -3.36
N PHE A 161 31.83 -3.18 -2.35
CA PHE A 161 30.79 -4.20 -2.50
C PHE A 161 29.61 -3.95 -1.56
N LEU A 162 28.40 -4.11 -2.09
CA LEU A 162 27.20 -4.31 -1.29
C LEU A 162 26.94 -5.80 -1.11
N THR A 163 26.80 -6.23 0.14
CA THR A 163 26.22 -7.53 0.44
C THR A 163 24.71 -7.34 0.64
N ILE A 164 23.92 -8.05 -0.17
CA ILE A 164 22.46 -7.93 -0.19
C ILE A 164 21.87 -9.29 0.12
N GLU A 165 21.04 -9.35 1.18
CA GLU A 165 20.20 -10.52 1.46
C GLU A 165 18.95 -10.46 0.59
N LEU A 166 18.67 -11.53 -0.16
CA LEU A 166 17.64 -11.54 -1.20
C LEU A 166 16.22 -11.69 -0.63
N ARG A 167 15.28 -10.99 -1.27
CA ARG A 167 13.82 -11.14 -1.09
C ARG A 167 13.11 -11.39 -2.42
N HIS A 168 13.75 -11.05 -3.53
CA HIS A 168 13.33 -11.35 -4.89
C HIS A 168 14.50 -11.89 -5.69
N LYS A 169 14.21 -12.58 -6.80
CA LYS A 169 15.24 -12.98 -7.76
C LYS A 169 15.91 -11.75 -8.35
N LEU A 170 17.25 -11.74 -8.35
CA LEU A 170 18.05 -10.77 -9.07
C LEU A 170 18.74 -11.44 -10.25
N LYS A 171 18.72 -10.77 -11.39
CA LYS A 171 19.39 -11.19 -12.61
C LYS A 171 20.31 -10.07 -13.08
N LYS A 172 21.38 -10.45 -13.78
CA LYS A 172 22.24 -9.53 -14.52
C LYS A 172 21.39 -8.60 -15.40
N GLU A 173 21.82 -7.36 -15.53
CA GLU A 173 21.12 -6.27 -16.24
C GLU A 173 19.81 -5.81 -15.59
N ASN A 174 19.40 -6.36 -14.43
CA ASN A 174 18.30 -5.76 -13.68
C ASN A 174 18.70 -4.36 -13.18
N GLU A 175 17.76 -3.42 -13.25
CA GLU A 175 17.85 -2.14 -12.53
C GLU A 175 17.22 -2.31 -11.15
N ILE A 176 18.02 -2.09 -10.11
CA ILE A 176 17.55 -2.04 -8.73
C ILE A 176 17.58 -0.60 -8.21
N GLU A 177 16.72 -0.30 -7.25
CA GLU A 177 16.67 1.01 -6.60
C GLU A 177 16.94 0.85 -5.09
N ILE A 178 17.97 1.53 -4.60
CA ILE A 178 18.36 1.54 -3.18
C ILE A 178 17.67 2.72 -2.50
N LEU A 179 16.93 2.43 -1.43
CA LEU A 179 16.12 3.39 -0.70
C LEU A 179 16.91 3.91 0.51
N SER A 180 17.96 4.69 0.23
CA SER A 180 18.82 5.26 1.28
C SER A 180 18.02 6.14 2.26
N PRO A 181 18.26 6.07 3.58
CA PRO A 181 17.66 7.00 4.53
C PRO A 181 18.20 8.43 4.42
N PHE A 182 19.35 8.62 3.76
CA PHE A 182 20.02 9.93 3.68
C PHE A 182 19.72 10.70 2.39
N LYS A 183 19.11 10.06 1.40
CA LYS A 183 18.74 10.67 0.13
C LYS A 183 17.32 10.28 -0.22
N PHE A 184 16.46 11.26 -0.54
CA PHE A 184 15.05 11.00 -0.89
C PHE A 184 14.86 10.40 -2.29
N GLU A 185 15.71 10.75 -3.24
CA GLU A 185 15.70 10.10 -4.55
C GLU A 185 16.31 8.70 -4.46
N PRO A 186 15.62 7.65 -4.92
CA PRO A 186 16.16 6.30 -4.98
C PRO A 186 17.45 6.25 -5.80
N VAL A 187 18.47 5.54 -5.30
CA VAL A 187 19.73 5.37 -6.04
C VAL A 187 19.60 4.16 -6.96
N LYS A 188 19.67 4.40 -8.26
CA LYS A 188 19.51 3.37 -9.30
C LYS A 188 20.85 2.71 -9.61
N ILE A 189 20.86 1.38 -9.66
CA ILE A 189 22.04 0.59 -10.02
C ILE A 189 21.65 -0.50 -11.01
N ILE A 190 22.40 -0.58 -12.13
CA ILE A 190 22.30 -1.68 -13.08
C ILE A 190 23.24 -2.81 -12.64
N LEU A 191 22.71 -4.03 -12.52
CA LEU A 191 23.45 -5.19 -12.05
C LEU A 191 24.33 -5.80 -13.15
N ASN A 192 25.53 -5.25 -13.34
CA ASN A 192 26.48 -5.76 -14.34
C ASN A 192 27.14 -7.09 -13.92
N LYS A 193 27.39 -7.26 -12.61
CA LYS A 193 28.05 -8.44 -12.03
C LYS A 193 27.37 -8.78 -10.72
N ILE A 194 27.04 -10.05 -10.53
CA ILE A 194 26.44 -10.56 -9.30
C ILE A 194 27.31 -11.72 -8.85
N TYR A 195 27.80 -11.67 -7.61
CA TYR A 195 28.55 -12.76 -7.00
C TYR A 195 27.71 -13.42 -5.93
N ASP A 196 27.62 -14.75 -5.94
CA ASP A 196 27.01 -15.48 -4.81
C ASP A 196 27.91 -15.30 -3.58
N LYS A 197 27.32 -14.91 -2.44
CA LYS A 197 28.07 -14.65 -1.21
C LYS A 197 28.80 -15.89 -0.70
N ASP A 198 28.22 -17.07 -0.89
CA ASP A 198 28.70 -18.31 -0.23
C ASP A 198 29.95 -18.88 -0.88
N ASN A 199 30.01 -18.87 -2.21
CA ASN A 199 31.13 -19.43 -3.00
C ASN A 199 31.93 -18.37 -3.75
N ASN A 200 31.50 -17.11 -3.74
CA ASN A 200 32.13 -15.97 -4.41
C ASN A 200 32.24 -16.13 -5.94
N ASN A 201 31.42 -17.01 -6.55
CA ASN A 201 31.34 -17.21 -7.99
C ASN A 201 30.45 -16.15 -8.64
N LEU A 202 30.80 -15.75 -9.86
CA LEU A 202 29.94 -14.92 -10.70
C LEU A 202 28.72 -15.74 -11.15
N VAL A 203 27.53 -15.18 -10.98
CA VAL A 203 26.25 -15.79 -11.36
C VAL A 203 25.45 -14.86 -12.27
N GLU A 204 24.67 -15.44 -13.19
CA GLU A 204 23.79 -14.67 -14.08
C GLU A 204 22.47 -14.30 -13.39
N GLU A 205 21.96 -15.17 -12.50
CA GLU A 205 20.81 -14.87 -11.64
C GLU A 205 20.91 -15.63 -10.31
N LEU A 206 20.27 -15.10 -9.27
CA LEU A 206 20.10 -15.77 -7.99
C LEU A 206 18.76 -15.41 -7.35
N ALA A 207 18.06 -16.43 -6.87
CA ALA A 207 16.77 -16.31 -6.19
C ALA A 207 16.88 -16.65 -4.70
N PRO A 208 15.99 -16.14 -3.83
CA PRO A 208 15.95 -16.52 -2.42
C PRO A 208 15.46 -17.96 -2.26
N GLY A 209 16.37 -18.93 -2.35
CA GLY A 209 16.08 -20.37 -2.21
C GLY A 209 16.27 -20.93 -0.80
N LYS A 210 16.97 -20.20 0.07
CA LYS A 210 17.21 -20.54 1.48
C LYS A 210 17.26 -19.28 2.35
N THR A 211 17.02 -19.45 3.64
CA THR A 211 17.11 -18.36 4.62
C THR A 211 18.50 -17.72 4.58
N GLY A 212 18.56 -16.38 4.48
CA GLY A 212 19.82 -15.64 4.44
C GLY A 212 20.56 -15.69 3.10
N GLN A 213 19.99 -16.26 2.04
CA GLN A 213 20.61 -16.25 0.70
C GLN A 213 21.00 -14.82 0.31
N SER A 214 22.27 -14.62 -0.02
CA SER A 214 22.84 -13.29 -0.23
C SER A 214 23.71 -13.22 -1.48
N VAL A 215 23.83 -12.03 -2.04
CA VAL A 215 24.73 -11.71 -3.16
C VAL A 215 25.71 -10.60 -2.76
N LYS A 216 26.86 -10.53 -3.43
CA LYS A 216 27.74 -9.37 -3.44
C LYS A 216 27.64 -8.68 -4.79
N ILE A 217 27.44 -7.37 -4.77
CA ILE A 217 27.32 -6.55 -5.97
C ILE A 217 28.42 -5.48 -5.92
N PRO A 218 29.31 -5.41 -6.93
CA PRO A 218 30.30 -4.35 -7.00
C PRO A 218 29.61 -3.02 -7.32
N VAL A 219 29.94 -2.01 -6.55
CA VAL A 219 29.35 -0.67 -6.65
C VAL A 219 30.47 0.37 -6.59
N GLY A 220 30.36 1.38 -7.46
CA GLY A 220 31.23 2.55 -7.41
C GLY A 220 30.61 3.65 -6.56
N GLY A 221 31.45 4.59 -6.13
CA GLY A 221 31.03 5.78 -5.39
C GLY A 221 31.13 5.65 -3.87
N ASP A 222 30.55 6.61 -3.17
CA ASP A 222 30.51 6.62 -1.71
C ASP A 222 29.50 5.59 -1.21
N LEU A 223 29.94 4.67 -0.36
CA LEU A 223 29.12 3.63 0.25
C LEU A 223 28.50 4.03 1.58
N SER A 224 28.94 5.15 2.16
CA SER A 224 28.45 5.65 3.45
C SER A 224 26.95 5.95 3.42
N ILE A 225 26.41 6.25 2.23
CA ILE A 225 24.98 6.49 2.00
C ILE A 225 24.12 5.22 2.07
N PHE A 226 24.72 4.03 2.19
CA PHE A 226 24.03 2.74 2.23
C PHE A 226 24.29 2.01 3.56
N PRO A 227 23.63 2.44 4.65
CA PRO A 227 23.77 1.78 5.94
C PRO A 227 23.18 0.37 5.93
N GLU A 228 23.57 -0.43 6.92
CA GLU A 228 22.97 -1.74 7.15
C GLU A 228 21.44 -1.63 7.32
N ASN A 229 20.72 -2.63 6.83
CA ASN A 229 19.26 -2.72 6.78
C ASN A 229 18.57 -1.73 5.82
N THR A 230 19.32 -1.07 4.95
CA THR A 230 18.72 -0.32 3.83
C THR A 230 17.98 -1.26 2.88
N ILE A 231 16.74 -0.90 2.52
CA ILE A 231 15.91 -1.69 1.61
C ILE A 231 16.26 -1.40 0.15
N ILE A 232 16.19 -2.45 -0.67
CA ILE A 232 16.31 -2.38 -2.11
C ILE A 232 14.98 -2.82 -2.73
N ARG A 233 14.50 -2.08 -3.71
CA ARG A 233 13.35 -2.48 -4.54
C ARG A 233 13.78 -2.75 -5.97
N ILE A 234 12.97 -3.53 -6.67
CA ILE A 234 13.11 -3.81 -8.10
C ILE A 234 11.76 -3.58 -8.77
N LYS A 235 11.79 -3.01 -9.97
CA LYS A 235 10.59 -2.85 -10.79
C LYS A 235 10.28 -4.18 -11.48
N THR A 236 9.10 -4.73 -11.25
CA THR A 236 8.59 -5.93 -11.92
C THR A 236 7.60 -5.49 -12.98
N ALA A 237 7.97 -5.68 -14.25
CA ALA A 237 7.09 -5.47 -15.40
C ALA A 237 5.92 -6.46 -15.39
#